data_AF-A0A2E0EQT2-F1
#
_entry.id   AF-A0A2E0EQT2-F1
#
_cell.length_a   1.000
_cell.length_b   1.000
_cell.length_c   1.000
_cell.angle_alpha   90.00
_cell.angle_beta   90.00
_cell.angle_gamma   90.00
#
_symmetry.space_group_name_H-M   'P 1'
#
loop_
_entity.id
_entity.type
_entity.pdbx_description
1 polymer ?
#
loop_
_entity_poly.entity_id
_entity_poly.type
_entity_poly.pdbx_seq_one_letter_code
_entity_poly.pdbx_strand_id
1 'polypeptide(L)'
;MKPVIKNKNSFSNPILGSSDGVPTVVSLYHDHLPGESSKHHSHDWEHQVYITRGKGIVWVDGTEYPIKAGDFVLVPPNSTHHFKNTGDEVLTRITFNPKESEEFL
;
A
#
# COMPACT_ATOMS: atom_id res chain seq x y z
N MET A 1 13.36 -23.55 0.82
CA MET A 1 12.83 -22.66 -0.22
C MET A 1 13.99 -21.97 -0.93
N LYS A 2 13.90 -21.73 -2.25
CA LYS A 2 14.82 -20.85 -2.98
C LYS A 2 14.29 -19.41 -2.94
N PRO A 3 15.14 -18.37 -3.01
CA PRO A 3 14.67 -17.00 -3.10
C PRO A 3 13.72 -16.78 -4.28
N VAL A 4 12.66 -15.99 -4.07
CA VAL A 4 11.73 -15.54 -5.13
C VAL A 4 12.08 -14.09 -5.48
N ILE A 5 12.28 -13.82 -6.76
CA ILE A 5 12.62 -12.49 -7.28
C ILE A 5 11.55 -12.11 -8.30
N LYS A 6 10.80 -11.04 -8.02
CA LYS A 6 9.76 -10.51 -8.91
C LYS A 6 9.98 -9.03 -9.16
N ASN A 7 9.76 -8.61 -10.40
CA ASN A 7 9.80 -7.21 -10.80
C ASN A 7 8.36 -6.67 -10.93
N LYS A 8 8.07 -5.52 -10.34
CA LYS A 8 6.73 -4.91 -10.39
C LYS A 8 6.18 -4.68 -11.82
N ASN A 9 7.05 -4.55 -12.82
CA ASN A 9 6.64 -4.33 -14.20
C ASN A 9 6.25 -5.64 -14.91
N SER A 10 6.46 -6.79 -14.26
CA SER A 10 6.17 -8.12 -14.80
C SER A 10 5.14 -8.90 -13.99
N PHE A 11 4.69 -8.36 -12.85
CA PHE A 11 3.77 -9.02 -11.91
C PHE A 11 2.74 -8.02 -11.38
N SER A 12 1.53 -8.51 -11.12
CA SER A 12 0.47 -7.76 -10.44
C SER A 12 0.55 -7.92 -8.93
N ASN A 13 -0.23 -7.13 -8.20
CA ASN A 13 -0.39 -7.33 -6.77
C ASN A 13 -1.08 -8.67 -6.46
N PRO A 14 -0.73 -9.30 -5.33
CA PRO A 14 0.43 -8.97 -4.50
C PRO A 14 1.75 -9.30 -5.25
N ILE A 15 2.75 -8.41 -5.16
CA ILE A 15 4.06 -8.61 -5.80
C ILE A 15 4.76 -9.83 -5.19
N LEU A 16 4.71 -9.99 -3.86
CA LEU A 16 5.05 -11.22 -3.17
C LEU A 16 3.83 -11.67 -2.36
N GLY A 17 3.31 -12.85 -2.69
CA GLY A 17 2.02 -13.38 -2.21
C GLY A 17 2.11 -14.80 -1.65
N SER A 18 0.97 -15.37 -1.25
CA SER A 18 0.86 -16.75 -0.74
C SER A 18 1.38 -17.78 -1.75
N SER A 19 1.18 -17.53 -3.05
CA SER A 19 1.68 -18.39 -4.14
C SER A 19 3.21 -18.45 -4.21
N ASP A 20 3.91 -17.45 -3.66
CA ASP A 20 5.37 -17.41 -3.55
C ASP A 20 5.87 -18.07 -2.25
N GLY A 21 4.94 -18.50 -1.39
CA GLY A 21 5.23 -19.12 -0.10
C GLY A 21 5.65 -18.12 0.99
N VAL A 22 5.20 -16.86 0.92
CA VAL A 22 5.39 -15.92 2.03
C VAL A 22 4.72 -16.46 3.31
N PRO A 23 5.40 -16.40 4.47
CA PRO A 23 4.87 -17.00 5.68
C PRO A 23 3.89 -16.09 6.42
N THR A 24 4.04 -14.78 6.33
CA THR A 24 3.35 -13.83 7.22
C THR A 24 2.87 -12.55 6.54
N VAL A 25 3.65 -11.99 5.61
CA VAL A 25 3.41 -10.67 5.03
C VAL A 25 3.39 -10.76 3.51
N VAL A 26 2.40 -10.11 2.91
CA VAL A 26 2.34 -9.85 1.46
C VAL A 26 2.83 -8.45 1.17
N SER A 27 3.46 -8.27 0.01
CA SER A 27 3.96 -6.97 -0.44
C SER A 27 3.23 -6.51 -1.68
N LEU A 28 2.70 -5.30 -1.65
CA LEU A 28 1.96 -4.69 -2.74
C LEU A 28 2.66 -3.41 -3.22
N TYR A 29 2.49 -3.08 -4.48
CA TYR A 29 2.97 -1.87 -5.11
C TYR A 29 1.79 -1.10 -5.70
N HIS A 30 1.71 0.20 -5.44
CA HIS A 30 0.67 1.06 -6.02
C HIS A 30 1.27 2.37 -6.53
N ASP A 31 0.89 2.72 -7.75
CA ASP A 31 1.05 4.06 -8.30
C ASP A 31 -0.32 4.76 -8.28
N HIS A 32 -0.31 6.05 -7.97
CA HIS A 32 -1.46 6.95 -8.10
C HIS A 32 -1.03 8.13 -8.98
N LEU A 33 -1.69 8.32 -10.12
CA LEU A 33 -1.51 9.51 -10.95
C LEU A 33 -1.97 10.77 -10.21
N PRO A 34 -1.56 11.99 -10.64
CA PRO A 34 -2.02 13.22 -10.04
C PRO A 34 -3.55 13.27 -9.90
N GLY A 35 -4.03 13.49 -8.67
CA GLY A 35 -5.46 13.52 -8.33
C GLY A 35 -6.11 12.16 -8.06
N GLU A 36 -5.46 11.04 -8.37
CA GLU A 36 -5.99 9.70 -8.07
C GLU A 36 -6.01 9.38 -6.58
N SER A 37 -6.95 8.52 -6.21
CA SER A 37 -7.16 8.06 -4.85
C SER A 37 -7.44 6.55 -4.84
N SER A 38 -6.95 5.85 -3.82
CA SER A 38 -7.46 4.50 -3.52
C SER A 38 -8.93 4.58 -3.11
N LYS A 39 -9.62 3.43 -3.15
CA LYS A 39 -10.96 3.28 -2.57
C LYS A 39 -10.92 3.58 -1.07
N HIS A 40 -12.00 4.18 -0.57
CA HIS A 40 -12.24 4.28 0.86
C HIS A 40 -12.73 2.92 1.37
N HIS A 41 -12.02 2.36 2.34
CA HIS A 41 -12.37 1.08 2.93
C HIS A 41 -11.77 0.95 4.33
N SER A 42 -12.15 -0.10 5.03
CA SER A 42 -11.58 -0.52 6.31
C SER A 42 -11.50 -2.03 6.35
N HIS A 43 -10.65 -2.55 7.24
CA HIS A 43 -10.44 -3.97 7.50
C HIS A 43 -9.83 -4.14 8.89
N ASP A 44 -9.84 -5.35 9.42
CA ASP A 44 -9.40 -5.68 10.79
C ASP A 44 -7.88 -5.86 10.93
N TRP A 45 -7.11 -5.71 9.85
CA TRP A 45 -5.64 -5.65 9.88
C TRP A 45 -5.08 -4.24 9.70
N GLU A 46 -3.80 -4.04 10.01
CA GLU A 46 -3.08 -2.79 9.76
C GLU A 46 -2.49 -2.70 8.35
N HIS A 47 -2.26 -1.48 7.86
CA HIS A 47 -1.30 -1.28 6.77
C HIS A 47 0.01 -0.72 7.30
N GLN A 48 1.12 -1.34 6.92
CA GLN A 48 2.43 -0.70 6.98
C GLN A 48 2.82 -0.27 5.56
N VAL A 49 3.11 1.02 5.37
CA VAL A 49 3.33 1.60 4.04
C VAL A 49 4.61 2.38 4.01
N TYR A 50 5.36 2.25 2.92
CA TYR A 50 6.51 3.09 2.62
C TYR A 50 6.27 3.87 1.34
N ILE A 51 6.40 5.20 1.40
CA ILE A 51 6.25 6.07 0.23
C ILE A 51 7.60 6.18 -0.47
N THR A 52 7.67 5.70 -1.71
CA THR A 52 8.92 5.66 -2.48
C THR A 52 9.08 6.86 -3.42
N ARG A 53 7.97 7.47 -3.85
CA ARG A 53 7.97 8.60 -4.79
C ARG A 53 6.74 9.49 -4.55
N GLY A 54 6.89 10.78 -4.83
CA GLY A 54 5.78 11.73 -4.86
C GLY A 54 5.34 12.19 -3.48
N LYS A 55 4.17 12.83 -3.45
CA LYS A 55 3.54 13.37 -2.23
C LYS A 55 2.02 13.27 -2.34
N GLY A 56 1.37 13.25 -1.19
CA GLY A 56 -0.07 13.07 -1.12
C GLY A 56 -0.61 13.28 0.29
N ILE A 57 -1.76 12.68 0.52
CA ILE A 57 -2.31 12.48 1.85
C ILE A 57 -2.63 11.01 2.06
N VAL A 58 -2.59 10.58 3.32
CA VAL A 58 -3.40 9.46 3.80
C VAL A 58 -4.53 10.08 4.61
N TRP A 59 -5.77 9.74 4.28
CA TRP A 59 -6.92 10.09 5.09
C TRP A 59 -7.24 8.93 6.00
N VAL A 60 -7.46 9.19 7.29
CA VAL A 60 -7.80 8.19 8.31
C VAL A 60 -8.87 8.79 9.22
N ASP A 61 -10.03 8.13 9.29
CA ASP A 61 -11.13 8.44 10.21
C ASP A 61 -11.49 9.94 10.32
N GLY A 62 -11.67 10.61 9.18
CA GLY A 62 -12.06 12.02 9.13
C GLY A 62 -10.90 13.00 8.99
N THR A 63 -9.66 12.54 9.14
CA THR A 63 -8.49 13.41 9.22
C THR A 63 -7.51 13.14 8.08
N GLU A 64 -7.01 14.20 7.44
CA GLU A 64 -5.96 14.14 6.42
C GLU A 64 -4.58 14.31 7.04
N TYR A 65 -3.66 13.43 6.68
CA TYR A 65 -2.25 13.48 7.07
C TYR A 65 -1.37 13.58 5.82
N PRO A 66 -0.52 14.61 5.71
CA PRO A 66 0.37 14.74 4.56
C PRO A 66 1.43 13.63 4.58
N ILE A 67 1.71 13.07 3.41
CA ILE A 67 2.73 12.03 3.19
C ILE A 67 3.60 12.40 1.99
N LYS A 68 4.86 12.00 2.02
CA LYS A 68 5.83 12.20 0.93
C LYS A 68 6.85 11.08 0.88
N ALA A 69 7.61 11.02 -0.21
CA ALA A 69 8.71 10.08 -0.37
C ALA A 69 9.64 10.06 0.86
N GLY A 70 9.93 8.85 1.33
CA GLY A 70 10.72 8.61 2.55
C GLY A 70 9.88 8.34 3.80
N ASP A 71 8.59 8.67 3.80
CA ASP A 71 7.74 8.44 4.97
C ASP A 71 7.36 6.96 5.12
N PHE A 72 7.39 6.48 6.36
CA PHE A 72 6.73 5.26 6.80
C PHE A 72 5.39 5.62 7.42
N VAL A 73 4.34 4.87 7.07
CA VAL A 73 2.97 5.10 7.53
C VAL A 73 2.42 3.82 8.13
N LEU A 74 1.86 3.92 9.33
CA LEU A 74 1.02 2.90 9.93
C LEU A 74 -0.43 3.37 9.83
N VAL A 75 -1.28 2.60 9.13
CA VAL A 75 -2.73 2.77 9.20
C VAL A 75 -3.26 1.73 10.20
N PRO A 76 -3.88 2.15 11.31
CA PRO A 76 -4.39 1.23 12.31
C PRO A 76 -5.48 0.28 11.77
N PRO A 77 -5.63 -0.90 12.37
CA PRO A 77 -6.78 -1.76 12.12
C PRO A 77 -8.11 -1.04 12.36
N ASN A 78 -9.13 -1.43 11.59
CA ASN A 78 -10.51 -0.94 11.65
C ASN A 78 -10.70 0.55 11.32
N SER A 79 -9.64 1.27 10.99
CA SER A 79 -9.75 2.65 10.50
C SER A 79 -10.23 2.68 9.05
N THR A 80 -11.19 3.57 8.76
CA THR A 80 -11.54 3.89 7.37
C THR A 80 -10.45 4.77 6.79
N HIS A 81 -9.92 4.37 5.64
CA HIS A 81 -8.77 5.05 5.08
C HIS A 81 -8.75 5.07 3.55
N HIS A 82 -7.98 6.02 3.00
CA HIS A 82 -7.54 6.01 1.61
C HIS A 82 -6.25 6.80 1.45
N PHE A 83 -5.53 6.53 0.36
CA PHE A 83 -4.35 7.28 -0.07
C PHE A 83 -4.71 8.08 -1.30
N LYS A 84 -4.35 9.36 -1.32
CA LYS A 84 -4.63 10.25 -2.45
C LYS A 84 -3.38 11.01 -2.86
N ASN A 85 -3.14 11.07 -4.16
CA ASN A 85 -2.11 11.91 -4.73
C ASN A 85 -2.61 13.37 -4.81
N THR A 86 -1.94 14.26 -4.08
CA THR A 86 -2.23 15.72 -4.09
C THR A 86 -1.12 16.52 -4.78
N GLY A 87 -0.12 15.83 -5.35
CA GLY A 87 0.94 16.43 -6.15
C GLY A 87 0.67 16.42 -7.65
N ASP A 88 1.69 16.81 -8.39
CA ASP A 88 1.77 16.92 -9.85
C ASP A 88 2.59 15.79 -10.51
N GLU A 89 3.23 14.94 -9.69
CA GLU A 89 3.91 13.72 -10.12
C GLU A 89 3.22 12.47 -9.58
N VAL A 90 3.61 11.28 -10.06
CA VAL A 90 3.13 10.00 -9.53
C VAL A 90 3.50 9.84 -8.04
N LEU A 91 2.51 9.49 -7.23
CA LEU A 91 2.69 9.01 -5.87
C LEU A 91 2.83 7.49 -5.90
N THR A 92 3.95 6.97 -5.41
CA THR A 92 4.22 5.53 -5.36
C THR A 92 4.34 5.07 -3.92
N ARG A 93 3.62 3.99 -3.56
CA ARG A 93 3.68 3.36 -2.24
C ARG A 93 3.91 1.85 -2.34
N ILE A 94 4.69 1.32 -1.40
CA ILE A 94 4.79 -0.11 -1.10
C ILE A 94 3.96 -0.36 0.15
N THR A 95 3.05 -1.32 0.10
CA THR A 95 2.17 -1.68 1.22
C THR A 95 2.48 -3.10 1.67
N PHE A 96 2.67 -3.27 2.97
CA PHE A 96 2.84 -4.55 3.64
C PHE A 96 1.59 -4.83 4.46
N ASN A 97 0.97 -5.98 4.19
CA ASN A 97 -0.21 -6.46 4.89
C ASN A 97 0.04 -7.88 5.40
N PRO A 98 -0.72 -8.35 6.40
CA PRO A 98 -0.74 -9.75 6.74
C PRO A 98 -1.22 -10.60 5.56
N LYS A 99 -0.77 -11.85 5.51
CA LYS A 99 -1.06 -12.80 4.44
C LYS A 99 -2.55 -13.00 4.21
N GLU A 100 -3.34 -12.97 5.28
CA GLU A 100 -4.79 -13.14 5.27
C GLU A 100 -5.50 -12.03 4.47
N SER A 101 -4.85 -10.88 4.25
CA SER A 101 -5.40 -9.79 3.43
C SER A 101 -5.52 -10.14 1.94
N GLU A 102 -4.84 -11.19 1.46
CA GLU A 102 -4.83 -11.58 0.04
C GLU A 102 -6.22 -11.97 -0.48
N GLU A 103 -7.12 -12.39 0.40
CA GLU A 103 -8.53 -12.70 0.06
C GLU A 103 -9.34 -11.45 -0.37
N PHE A 104 -8.80 -10.26 -0.13
CA PHE A 104 -9.47 -8.97 -0.35
C PHE A 104 -8.81 -8.12 -1.46
N LEU A 105 -7.84 -8.70 -2.20
CA LEU A 105 -7.12 -8.03 -3.28
C LEU A 105 -7.82 -8.11 -4.64
#